data_AF-A0AAD5H156-F1
#
_entry.id   AF-A0AAD5H156-F1
#
_cell.length_a   1.000
_cell.length_b   1.000
_cell.length_c   1.000
_cell.angle_alpha   90.00
_cell.angle_beta   90.00
_cell.angle_gamma   90.00
#
_symmetry.space_group_name_H-M   'P 1'
#
loop_
_entity.id
_entity.type
_entity.pdbx_description
1 polymer ?
#
loop_
_entity_poly.entity_id
_entity_poly.type
_entity_poly.pdbx_seq_one_letter_code
_entity_poly.pdbx_strand_id
1 'polypeptide(L)'
;QQWKEVRHDNTVTWLAFWRDPVNTKEYKWVQFHCGSDRFLVDFFDVWQGRCDHVNTKEYKWVQFHCGSDRFLVDFFDVWQGRCDHVNTKEYKYVFLAANSTWKSESDLQKYEKARKLKNHIGKIREDYTRNWEARTRAERQMATALYFIDKLALRAGHEKDEDEADTVGCCTLKVENVECIAPNQIKFDFLGKDSIRYENTVEVEKKVFENVALFKRETESGKPKKEGDQLFECFDAQDLNTRLKDLMDGLSVKVFRTYNASITLDTLLAEPSPEETVEGRKAEYDRANKEVAILCNHQRSVPKGHQGQMEKLQEKLAAIQEEIDELEKELKLAKAGKPGKDGKVKSADSVRAKLDRKREQMSKTEIQAKNKEDLKTVALGTSKINYLDPRITVAWCKRNEVPMEKVFNKSLLTKFLWAMDVEPDFRF
;
A
#
# COMPACT_ATOMS: atom_id res chain seq x y z
N GLN A 1 4.03 -1.25 -29.62
CA GLN A 1 4.27 -2.68 -29.37
C GLN A 1 2.93 -3.31 -29.01
N GLN A 2 2.49 -4.33 -29.76
CA GLN A 2 1.33 -5.14 -29.41
C GLN A 2 1.81 -6.56 -29.19
N TRP A 3 1.53 -7.10 -28.00
CA TRP A 3 1.63 -8.52 -27.73
C TRP A 3 0.61 -9.24 -28.62
N LYS A 4 1.02 -10.25 -29.38
CA LYS A 4 0.08 -11.11 -30.13
C LYS A 4 -0.09 -12.43 -29.37
N GLU A 5 -1.36 -12.75 -29.12
CA GLU A 5 -1.99 -14.03 -28.72
C GLU A 5 -1.16 -15.05 -27.92
N VAL A 6 -1.71 -15.46 -26.77
CA VAL A 6 -1.24 -16.62 -25.99
C VAL A 6 -1.95 -17.87 -26.50
N ARG A 7 -1.21 -18.85 -27.04
CA ARG A 7 -1.74 -20.17 -27.40
C ARG A 7 -1.26 -21.22 -26.41
N HIS A 8 -2.20 -22.02 -25.93
CA HIS A 8 -1.99 -23.15 -25.02
C HIS A 8 -2.06 -24.45 -25.82
N ASP A 9 -1.01 -25.27 -25.77
CA ASP A 9 -1.04 -26.67 -26.22
C ASP A 9 -0.99 -27.54 -24.96
N ASN A 10 -1.87 -28.53 -24.86
CA ASN A 10 -2.04 -29.38 -23.67
C ASN A 10 -0.84 -30.30 -23.36
N THR A 11 0.28 -30.10 -24.04
CA THR A 11 1.53 -30.84 -23.83
C THR A 11 2.70 -29.97 -23.34
N VAL A 12 2.60 -28.63 -23.36
CA VAL A 12 3.70 -27.69 -23.03
C VAL A 12 3.20 -26.29 -22.60
N THR A 13 3.90 -25.63 -21.65
CA THR A 13 3.58 -24.25 -21.21
C THR A 13 4.65 -23.25 -21.65
N TRP A 14 4.24 -22.24 -22.41
CA TRP A 14 5.09 -21.14 -22.92
C TRP A 14 4.88 -19.87 -22.11
N LEU A 15 5.95 -19.11 -21.79
CA LEU A 15 5.85 -17.94 -20.90
C LEU A 15 5.87 -16.59 -21.65
N ALA A 16 6.65 -16.47 -22.73
CA ALA A 16 6.75 -15.21 -23.47
C ALA A 16 7.13 -15.43 -24.93
N PHE A 17 6.59 -14.58 -25.80
CA PHE A 17 6.89 -14.53 -27.22
C PHE A 17 7.10 -13.07 -27.66
N TRP A 18 8.12 -12.82 -28.47
CA TRP A 18 8.33 -11.50 -29.06
C TRP A 18 9.02 -11.57 -30.42
N ARG A 19 8.96 -10.45 -31.15
CA ARG A 19 9.60 -10.27 -32.45
C ARG A 19 11.03 -9.78 -32.23
N ASP A 20 12.00 -10.45 -32.85
CA ASP A 20 13.40 -10.10 -32.66
C ASP A 20 13.68 -8.68 -33.20
N PRO A 21 14.24 -7.77 -32.37
CA PRO A 21 14.47 -6.39 -32.78
C PRO A 21 15.60 -6.23 -33.81
N VAL A 22 16.46 -7.24 -33.97
CA VAL A 22 17.55 -7.29 -34.94
C VAL A 22 17.09 -7.98 -36.24
N ASN A 23 16.34 -9.07 -36.14
CA ASN A 23 15.74 -9.74 -37.30
C ASN A 23 14.21 -9.73 -37.23
N THR A 24 13.61 -8.70 -37.83
CA THR A 24 12.15 -8.51 -37.82
C THR A 24 11.36 -9.61 -38.56
N LYS A 25 12.01 -10.59 -39.21
CA LYS A 25 11.33 -11.76 -39.79
C LYS A 25 11.24 -12.95 -38.84
N GLU A 26 11.92 -12.89 -37.69
CA GLU A 26 12.00 -13.99 -36.73
C GLU A 26 11.30 -13.68 -35.41
N TYR A 27 10.90 -14.76 -34.75
CA TYR A 27 10.17 -14.75 -33.49
C TYR A 27 10.90 -15.60 -32.46
N LYS A 28 11.00 -15.08 -31.23
CA LYS A 28 11.61 -15.75 -30.09
C LYS A 28 10.57 -16.15 -29.06
N TRP A 29 10.82 -17.27 -28.40
CA TRP A 29 9.91 -17.94 -27.48
C TRP A 29 10.68 -18.40 -26.24
N VAL A 30 10.02 -18.42 -25.08
CA VAL A 30 10.53 -19.03 -23.85
C VAL A 30 9.61 -20.18 -23.45
N GLN A 31 10.19 -21.39 -23.38
CA GLN A 31 9.50 -22.64 -23.06
C GLN A 31 9.91 -23.17 -21.68
N PHE A 32 8.96 -23.73 -20.94
CA PHE A 32 9.27 -24.60 -19.80
C PHE A 32 8.83 -26.03 -20.11
N HIS A 33 9.77 -26.99 -20.00
CA HIS A 33 9.44 -28.40 -20.06
C HIS A 33 8.92 -28.92 -18.71
N CYS A 34 7.80 -29.66 -18.75
CA CYS A 34 7.28 -30.37 -17.60
C CYS A 34 7.97 -31.73 -17.51
N GLY A 35 8.97 -31.84 -16.66
CA GLY A 35 9.65 -33.11 -16.39
C GLY A 35 10.97 -32.90 -15.67
N SER A 36 10.99 -33.21 -14.38
CA SER A 36 12.10 -33.08 -13.42
C SER A 36 12.24 -31.71 -12.73
N ASP A 37 12.74 -31.74 -11.49
CA ASP A 37 12.98 -30.60 -10.59
C ASP A 37 14.04 -29.60 -11.11
N ARG A 38 14.31 -29.61 -12.42
CA ARG A 38 15.20 -28.72 -13.15
C ARG A 38 14.50 -28.31 -14.44
N PHE A 39 14.31 -27.01 -14.61
CA PHE A 39 13.77 -26.45 -15.84
C PHE A 39 14.88 -26.37 -16.90
N LEU A 40 14.72 -27.13 -17.98
CA LEU A 40 15.49 -26.97 -19.21
C LEU A 40 14.80 -25.91 -20.07
N VAL A 41 15.52 -24.84 -20.41
CA VAL A 41 15.11 -23.85 -21.41
C VAL A 41 15.84 -24.22 -22.70
N ASP A 42 15.08 -24.72 -23.67
CA ASP A 42 15.59 -25.07 -25.00
C ASP A 42 15.29 -23.93 -25.98
N PHE A 43 16.31 -23.51 -26.74
CA PHE A 43 16.15 -22.54 -27.82
C PHE A 43 16.22 -23.32 -29.13
N PHE A 44 15.08 -23.55 -29.80
CA PHE A 44 15.07 -24.28 -31.08
C PHE A 44 15.51 -23.40 -32.29
N ASP A 45 16.39 -23.99 -33.12
CA ASP A 45 17.17 -23.58 -34.33
C ASP A 45 16.61 -22.49 -35.29
N VAL A 46 17.41 -21.76 -36.12
CA VAL A 46 18.34 -22.22 -37.19
C VAL A 46 19.40 -21.15 -37.55
N TRP A 47 20.68 -21.54 -37.66
CA TRP A 47 21.75 -20.75 -38.34
C TRP A 47 22.22 -21.49 -39.60
N GLN A 48 22.12 -20.84 -40.76
CA GLN A 48 22.99 -21.11 -41.92
C GLN A 48 23.47 -19.78 -42.48
N GLY A 49 24.75 -19.47 -42.32
CA GLY A 49 25.41 -18.37 -43.06
C GLY A 49 26.71 -17.89 -42.42
N ARG A 50 27.83 -18.32 -43.00
CA ARG A 50 29.23 -18.07 -42.58
C ARG A 50 29.54 -16.63 -42.14
N CYS A 51 30.33 -16.49 -41.07
CA CYS A 51 31.12 -15.30 -40.79
C CYS A 51 32.30 -15.18 -41.75
N ASP A 52 32.54 -13.99 -42.27
CA ASP A 52 33.90 -13.53 -42.53
C ASP A 52 34.27 -12.48 -41.46
N HIS A 53 35.27 -12.86 -40.68
CA HIS A 53 36.05 -12.06 -39.73
C HIS A 53 35.43 -11.78 -38.35
N VAL A 54 36.20 -12.22 -37.34
CA VAL A 54 35.97 -12.25 -35.88
C VAL A 54 35.12 -13.43 -35.41
N ASN A 55 35.87 -14.47 -35.05
CA ASN A 55 35.41 -15.75 -34.54
C ASN A 55 35.30 -15.68 -33.01
N THR A 56 34.17 -15.25 -32.48
CA THR A 56 33.77 -15.52 -31.09
C THR A 56 32.25 -15.66 -31.02
N LYS A 57 31.78 -16.90 -30.96
CA LYS A 57 30.41 -17.22 -30.57
C LYS A 57 30.27 -16.95 -29.06
N GLU A 58 29.61 -15.87 -28.68
CA GLU A 58 29.15 -15.73 -27.29
C GLU A 58 27.80 -16.43 -27.13
N TYR A 59 27.82 -17.60 -26.51
CA TYR A 59 26.63 -18.20 -25.94
C TYR A 59 26.45 -17.65 -24.53
N LYS A 60 25.31 -17.00 -24.26
CA LYS A 60 24.94 -16.57 -22.91
C LYS A 60 24.05 -17.64 -22.28
N TRP A 61 24.53 -18.27 -21.22
CA TRP A 61 23.79 -19.26 -20.45
C TRP A 61 22.92 -18.55 -19.41
N VAL A 62 21.65 -18.93 -19.33
CA VAL A 62 20.78 -18.54 -18.21
C VAL A 62 20.73 -19.73 -17.25
N GLN A 63 21.31 -19.57 -16.06
CA GLN A 63 21.32 -20.62 -15.04
C GLN A 63 20.10 -20.48 -14.13
N PHE A 64 19.20 -21.46 -14.20
CA PHE A 64 18.01 -21.53 -13.34
C PHE A 64 18.38 -22.24 -12.03
N HIS A 65 18.50 -21.47 -10.95
CA HIS A 65 18.60 -22.05 -9.61
C HIS A 65 17.20 -22.32 -9.07
N CYS A 66 16.87 -23.60 -8.87
CA CYS A 66 15.69 -23.98 -8.10
C CYS A 66 15.97 -23.71 -6.62
N GLY A 67 15.57 -22.53 -6.16
CA GLY A 67 15.54 -22.15 -4.76
C GLY A 67 14.44 -21.12 -4.61
N SER A 68 13.35 -21.52 -3.96
CA SER A 68 12.26 -20.69 -3.42
C SER A 68 11.99 -19.37 -4.16
N ASP A 69 10.87 -19.30 -4.87
CA ASP A 69 10.15 -18.07 -5.27
C ASP A 69 10.81 -17.05 -6.22
N ARG A 70 12.04 -17.32 -6.72
CA ARG A 70 12.80 -16.40 -7.58
C ARG A 70 13.34 -17.06 -8.85
N PHE A 71 13.31 -16.30 -9.95
CA PHE A 71 14.06 -16.57 -11.17
C PHE A 71 15.12 -15.48 -11.31
N LEU A 72 16.40 -15.86 -11.38
CA LEU A 72 17.48 -14.93 -11.68
C LEU A 72 17.65 -14.90 -13.20
N VAL A 73 17.45 -13.74 -13.82
CA VAL A 73 17.75 -13.52 -15.23
C VAL A 73 18.93 -12.59 -15.28
N ASP A 74 20.12 -13.16 -15.47
CA ASP A 74 21.34 -12.38 -15.60
C ASP A 74 21.45 -11.87 -17.03
N PHE A 75 21.16 -10.59 -17.26
CA PHE A 75 21.45 -9.95 -18.54
C PHE A 75 22.89 -9.46 -18.51
N PHE A 76 23.84 -10.33 -18.87
CA PHE A 76 25.15 -9.83 -19.27
C PHE A 76 24.97 -9.02 -20.55
N ASP A 77 25.28 -7.73 -20.46
CA ASP A 77 25.41 -6.69 -21.49
C ASP A 77 24.59 -6.81 -22.78
N VAL A 78 23.67 -5.85 -22.95
CA VAL A 78 23.23 -5.39 -24.27
C VAL A 78 23.48 -3.89 -24.34
N TRP A 79 24.64 -3.51 -24.89
CA TRP A 79 24.89 -2.18 -25.39
C TRP A 79 24.55 -2.14 -26.88
N GLN A 80 23.50 -1.38 -27.24
CA GLN A 80 23.47 -0.53 -28.43
C GLN A 80 22.13 0.23 -28.47
N GLY A 81 22.20 1.57 -28.35
CA GLY A 81 21.13 2.49 -28.74
C GLY A 81 20.44 3.23 -27.59
N ARG A 82 21.02 4.36 -27.18
CA ARG A 82 20.47 5.47 -26.36
C ARG A 82 19.25 5.13 -25.48
N CYS A 83 19.54 4.80 -24.21
CA CYS A 83 18.71 5.19 -23.08
C CYS A 83 19.63 5.52 -21.90
N ASP A 84 19.40 6.66 -21.28
CA ASP A 84 20.18 7.17 -20.17
C ASP A 84 20.10 6.23 -18.94
N HIS A 85 21.28 5.92 -18.39
CA HIS A 85 21.56 5.47 -17.02
C HIS A 85 20.78 4.24 -16.52
N VAL A 86 21.22 3.04 -16.92
CA VAL A 86 20.89 1.80 -16.18
C VAL A 86 21.86 1.68 -15.00
N ASN A 87 21.36 1.80 -13.77
CA ASN A 87 22.16 1.56 -12.56
C ASN A 87 22.68 0.11 -12.57
N THR A 88 24.00 -0.05 -12.64
CA THR A 88 24.69 -1.35 -12.73
C THR A 88 24.80 -2.06 -11.37
N LYS A 89 24.39 -1.42 -10.27
CA LYS A 89 24.41 -2.00 -8.91
C LYS A 89 23.14 -2.80 -8.54
N GLU A 90 22.07 -2.72 -9.34
CA GLU A 90 20.77 -3.33 -9.01
C GLU A 90 20.36 -4.48 -9.95
N TYR A 91 20.04 -5.63 -9.37
CA TYR A 91 19.45 -6.77 -10.10
C TYR A 91 17.97 -6.55 -10.37
N LYS A 92 17.52 -6.81 -11.61
CA LYS A 92 16.10 -6.81 -12.00
C LYS A 92 15.59 -8.25 -12.10
N TYR A 93 14.37 -8.49 -11.65
CA TYR A 93 13.77 -9.83 -11.56
C TYR A 93 12.44 -9.91 -12.29
N VAL A 94 12.13 -11.06 -12.87
CA VAL A 94 10.80 -11.41 -13.39
C VAL A 94 10.12 -12.34 -12.38
N PHE A 95 8.94 -11.95 -11.90
CA PHE A 95 8.16 -12.71 -10.92
C PHE A 95 6.86 -13.25 -11.53
N LEU A 96 6.32 -14.32 -10.94
CA LEU A 96 4.97 -14.79 -11.22
C LEU A 96 3.92 -13.73 -10.89
N ALA A 97 2.78 -13.80 -11.57
CA ALA A 97 1.65 -12.90 -11.34
C ALA A 97 1.14 -12.98 -9.89
N ALA A 98 0.54 -11.89 -9.40
CA ALA A 98 0.12 -11.74 -8.00
C ALA A 98 -0.96 -12.75 -7.56
N ASN A 99 -1.69 -13.35 -8.50
CA ASN A 99 -2.71 -14.37 -8.28
C ASN A 99 -2.19 -15.80 -8.46
N SER A 100 -0.89 -15.97 -8.67
CA SER A 100 -0.27 -17.30 -8.64
C SER A 100 -0.32 -17.87 -7.23
N THR A 101 -0.49 -19.19 -7.11
CA THR A 101 -0.58 -19.90 -5.83
C THR A 101 0.55 -19.52 -4.87
N TRP A 102 1.78 -19.43 -5.37
CA TRP A 102 2.96 -19.07 -4.59
C TRP A 102 2.91 -17.65 -4.02
N LYS A 103 2.49 -16.67 -4.83
CA LYS A 103 2.36 -15.29 -4.36
C LYS A 103 1.18 -15.14 -3.40
N SER A 104 0.08 -15.83 -3.64
CA SER A 104 -1.07 -15.86 -2.72
C SER A 104 -0.70 -16.47 -1.37
N GLU A 105 0.02 -17.60 -1.35
CA GLU A 105 0.48 -18.24 -0.11
C GLU A 105 1.45 -17.36 0.67
N SER A 106 2.40 -16.72 -0.01
CA SER A 106 3.32 -15.76 0.62
C SER A 106 2.59 -14.56 1.24
N ASP A 107 1.57 -14.04 0.54
CA ASP A 107 0.76 -12.92 1.02
C ASP A 107 -0.10 -13.33 2.23
N LEU A 108 -0.70 -14.52 2.22
CA LEU A 108 -1.40 -15.11 3.38
C LEU A 108 -0.46 -15.25 4.58
N GLN A 109 0.72 -15.85 4.41
CA GLN A 109 1.70 -16.05 5.47
C GLN A 109 2.19 -14.72 6.07
N LYS A 110 2.32 -13.67 5.25
CA LYS A 110 2.65 -12.32 5.71
C LYS A 110 1.59 -11.82 6.71
N TYR A 111 0.30 -11.99 6.41
CA TYR A 111 -0.77 -11.59 7.33
C TYR A 111 -0.86 -12.50 8.56
N GLU A 112 -0.64 -13.81 8.41
CA GLU A 112 -0.59 -14.73 9.56
C GLU A 112 0.55 -14.40 10.53
N LYS A 113 1.72 -13.96 10.03
CA LYS A 113 2.80 -13.45 10.90
C LYS A 113 2.37 -12.19 11.65
N ALA A 114 1.65 -11.28 10.99
CA ALA A 114 1.13 -10.08 11.65
C ALA A 114 0.04 -10.41 12.69
N ARG A 115 -0.80 -11.44 12.45
CA ARG A 115 -1.76 -11.94 13.43
C ARG A 115 -1.08 -12.60 14.62
N LYS A 116 -0.02 -13.38 14.39
CA LYS A 116 0.81 -13.93 15.49
C LYS A 116 1.39 -12.82 16.37
N LEU A 117 1.85 -11.71 15.78
CA LEU A 117 2.35 -10.56 16.53
C LEU A 117 1.31 -10.02 17.54
N LYS A 118 0.00 -10.07 17.23
CA LYS A 118 -1.07 -9.66 18.16
C LYS A 118 -0.97 -10.35 19.53
N ASN A 119 -0.57 -11.62 19.57
CA ASN A 119 -0.44 -12.40 20.80
C ASN A 119 0.86 -12.10 21.57
N HIS A 120 1.86 -11.50 20.92
CA HIS A 120 3.16 -11.17 21.49
C HIS A 120 3.33 -9.68 21.79
N ILE A 121 2.52 -8.82 21.17
CA ILE A 121 2.70 -7.36 21.21
C ILE A 121 2.71 -6.80 22.62
N GLY A 122 1.87 -7.32 23.54
CA GLY A 122 1.86 -6.89 24.94
C GLY A 122 3.22 -7.07 25.61
N LYS A 123 3.80 -8.28 25.50
CA LYS A 123 5.13 -8.59 26.06
C LYS A 123 6.25 -7.76 25.42
N ILE A 124 6.16 -7.52 24.11
CA ILE A 124 7.14 -6.67 23.40
C ILE A 124 7.07 -5.23 23.89
N ARG A 125 5.86 -4.70 24.12
CA ARG A 125 5.64 -3.36 24.64
C ARG A 125 6.18 -3.22 26.05
N GLU A 126 5.89 -4.18 26.92
CA GLU A 126 6.48 -4.24 28.26
C GLU A 126 8.01 -4.30 28.21
N ASP A 127 8.59 -5.06 27.28
CA ASP A 127 10.05 -5.18 27.13
C ASP A 127 10.71 -3.87 26.74
N TYR A 128 10.25 -3.21 25.67
CA TYR A 128 10.84 -1.93 25.30
C TYR A 128 10.58 -0.84 26.34
N THR A 129 9.44 -0.89 27.06
CA THR A 129 9.15 0.09 28.12
C THR A 129 10.12 -0.03 29.29
N ARG A 130 10.43 -1.26 29.72
CA ARG A 130 11.49 -1.48 30.73
C ARG A 130 12.85 -1.01 30.23
N ASN A 131 13.15 -1.27 28.96
CA ASN A 131 14.45 -0.97 28.38
C ASN A 131 14.70 0.53 28.11
N TRP A 132 13.72 1.42 28.31
CA TRP A 132 13.97 2.86 28.32
C TRP A 132 14.92 3.29 29.44
N GLU A 133 14.99 2.52 30.53
CA GLU A 133 15.89 2.75 31.67
C GLU A 133 17.04 1.73 31.71
N ALA A 134 17.29 1.03 30.60
CA ALA A 134 18.38 0.06 30.52
C ALA A 134 19.75 0.71 30.77
N ARG A 135 20.67 -0.11 31.27
CA ARG A 135 22.02 0.36 31.65
C ARG A 135 22.81 0.82 30.44
N THR A 136 22.70 0.12 29.31
CA THR A 136 23.47 0.43 28.11
C THR A 136 22.79 1.49 27.25
N ARG A 137 23.57 2.21 26.43
CA ARG A 137 23.02 3.17 25.46
C ARG A 137 22.28 2.47 24.34
N ALA A 138 22.86 1.37 23.83
CA ALA A 138 22.29 0.56 22.75
C ALA A 138 20.88 0.07 23.07
N GLU A 139 20.66 -0.51 24.26
CA GLU A 139 19.33 -1.01 24.67
C GLU A 139 18.28 0.11 24.73
N ARG A 140 18.64 1.27 25.30
CA ARG A 140 17.74 2.44 25.37
C ARG A 140 17.40 2.99 23.99
N GLN A 141 18.39 3.06 23.09
CA GLN A 141 18.19 3.50 21.71
C GLN A 141 17.30 2.52 20.94
N MET A 142 17.58 1.21 20.98
CA MET A 142 16.75 0.18 20.35
C MET A 142 15.32 0.20 20.88
N ALA A 143 15.13 0.32 22.19
CA ALA A 143 13.81 0.38 22.82
C ALA A 143 13.02 1.62 22.39
N THR A 144 13.69 2.77 22.28
CA THR A 144 13.09 4.02 21.80
C THR A 144 12.70 3.94 20.32
N ALA A 145 13.58 3.38 19.48
CA ALA A 145 13.28 3.19 18.07
C ALA A 145 12.15 2.17 17.83
N LEU A 146 12.11 1.08 18.60
CA LEU A 146 11.03 0.11 18.54
C LEU A 146 9.69 0.73 18.95
N TYR A 147 9.68 1.60 19.97
CA TYR A 147 8.51 2.41 20.33
C TYR A 147 8.03 3.29 19.16
N PHE A 148 8.93 3.96 18.45
CA PHE A 148 8.54 4.75 17.27
C PHE A 148 7.99 3.88 16.12
N ILE A 149 8.58 2.71 15.86
CA ILE A 149 8.06 1.77 14.85
C ILE A 149 6.67 1.25 15.24
N ASP A 150 6.46 0.90 16.51
CA ASP A 150 5.18 0.40 17.03
C ASP A 150 4.10 1.49 17.05
N LYS A 151 4.39 2.70 17.53
CA LYS A 151 3.36 3.74 17.70
C LYS A 151 3.14 4.61 16.48
N LEU A 152 4.18 4.90 15.71
CA LEU A 152 4.13 5.83 14.59
C LEU A 152 4.19 5.12 13.23
N ALA A 153 4.26 3.78 13.22
CA ALA A 153 4.36 2.97 12.01
C ALA A 153 5.49 3.41 11.06
N LEU A 154 6.61 3.89 11.61
CA LEU A 154 7.78 4.26 10.83
C LEU A 154 8.39 3.03 10.15
N ARG A 155 9.00 3.24 8.98
CA ARG A 155 9.86 2.23 8.35
C ARG A 155 11.20 2.21 9.07
N ALA A 156 11.87 1.06 9.14
CA ALA A 156 13.18 0.99 9.80
C ALA A 156 14.23 1.89 9.14
N GLY A 157 14.29 1.95 7.81
CA GLY A 157 15.38 2.63 7.10
C GLY A 157 16.62 1.73 7.03
N HIS A 158 17.38 1.89 5.95
CA HIS A 158 18.69 1.27 5.77
C HIS A 158 19.66 2.39 5.38
N GLU A 159 20.95 2.16 5.61
CA GLU A 159 21.99 3.06 5.12
C GLU A 159 21.97 3.11 3.59
N LYS A 160 22.38 4.26 3.06
CA LYS A 160 22.31 4.59 1.65
C LYS A 160 23.66 5.05 1.15
N ASP A 161 23.94 4.77 -0.12
CA ASP A 161 25.13 5.28 -0.82
C ASP A 161 25.02 6.81 -1.06
N GLU A 162 26.14 7.48 -1.29
CA GLU A 162 26.22 8.93 -1.56
C GLU A 162 25.42 9.36 -2.82
N ASP A 163 25.21 8.45 -3.76
CA ASP A 163 24.48 8.69 -5.01
C ASP A 163 22.95 8.56 -4.85
N GLU A 164 22.46 8.13 -3.68
CA GLU A 164 21.03 8.01 -3.40
C GLU A 164 20.43 9.28 -2.81
N ALA A 165 19.13 9.50 -3.07
CA ALA A 165 18.39 10.54 -2.37
C ALA A 165 18.47 10.35 -0.84
N ASP A 166 18.82 11.44 -0.14
CA ASP A 166 18.92 11.51 1.32
C ASP A 166 17.53 11.36 1.96
N THR A 167 17.13 10.11 2.13
CA THR A 167 15.86 9.73 2.75
C THR A 167 16.14 8.81 3.93
N VAL A 168 15.47 9.05 5.05
CA VAL A 168 15.73 8.34 6.31
C VAL A 168 14.53 7.47 6.73
N GLY A 169 14.81 6.48 7.57
CA GLY A 169 13.81 5.75 8.33
C GLY A 169 14.13 5.81 9.83
N CYS A 170 13.37 5.10 10.65
CA CYS A 170 13.46 5.17 12.11
C CYS A 170 14.89 4.93 12.65
N CYS A 171 15.60 3.93 12.16
CA CYS A 171 16.95 3.56 12.59
C CYS A 171 18.02 4.50 12.01
N THR A 172 17.71 5.24 10.94
CA THR A 172 18.64 6.15 10.26
C THR A 172 18.27 7.62 10.43
N LEU A 173 17.39 7.94 11.38
CA LEU A 173 17.05 9.33 11.73
C LEU A 173 18.31 10.08 12.13
N LYS A 174 18.43 11.33 11.67
CA LYS A 174 19.49 12.27 12.07
C LYS A 174 18.99 13.24 13.14
N VAL A 175 19.91 13.95 13.79
CA VAL A 175 19.59 14.91 14.86
C VAL A 175 18.63 16.02 14.38
N GLU A 176 18.80 16.52 13.16
CA GLU A 176 17.98 17.57 12.56
C GLU A 176 16.55 17.11 12.21
N ASN A 177 16.31 15.79 12.10
CA ASN A 177 15.00 15.26 11.74
C ASN A 177 13.97 15.29 12.88
N VAL A 178 14.43 15.61 14.08
CA VAL A 178 13.63 15.53 15.31
C VAL A 178 13.79 16.81 16.11
N GLU A 179 12.72 17.34 16.68
CA GLU A 179 12.71 18.52 17.55
C GLU A 179 11.98 18.17 18.86
N CYS A 180 12.63 18.40 20.00
CA CYS A 180 12.06 18.13 21.32
C CYS A 180 11.34 19.38 21.84
N ILE A 181 10.02 19.32 21.98
CA ILE A 181 9.16 20.39 22.46
C ILE A 181 8.68 20.04 23.87
N ALA A 182 9.03 20.86 24.86
CA ALA A 182 8.63 20.64 26.25
C ALA A 182 7.09 20.73 26.42
N PRO A 183 6.48 19.94 27.32
CA PRO A 183 7.12 19.05 28.29
C PRO A 183 7.41 17.61 27.80
N ASN A 184 6.72 17.13 26.76
CA ASN A 184 6.79 15.73 26.32
C ASN A 184 6.39 15.52 24.85
N GLN A 185 6.64 16.49 23.98
CA GLN A 185 6.32 16.40 22.55
C GLN A 185 7.57 16.25 21.70
N ILE A 186 7.48 15.43 20.66
CA ILE A 186 8.52 15.25 19.67
C ILE A 186 7.93 15.58 18.30
N LYS A 187 8.51 16.57 17.64
CA LYS A 187 8.22 16.90 16.25
C LYS A 187 9.21 16.20 15.34
N PHE A 188 8.70 15.48 14.36
CA PHE A 188 9.46 14.80 13.31
C PHE A 188 9.29 15.57 12.01
N ASP A 189 10.39 15.80 11.29
CA ASP A 189 10.38 16.39 9.95
C ASP A 189 11.52 15.83 9.11
N PHE A 190 11.19 14.92 8.18
CA PHE A 190 12.18 14.29 7.31
C PHE A 190 11.58 13.77 6.01
N LEU A 191 12.43 13.51 5.02
CA LEU A 191 12.04 12.82 3.79
C LEU A 191 12.19 11.30 3.97
N GLY A 192 11.10 10.56 3.84
CA GLY A 192 11.09 9.11 3.88
C GLY A 192 11.21 8.48 2.50
N LYS A 193 10.82 7.21 2.40
CA LYS A 193 10.78 6.45 1.13
C LYS A 193 10.07 7.24 0.03
N ASP A 194 10.62 7.20 -1.18
CA ASP A 194 10.11 7.89 -2.37
C ASP A 194 10.11 9.44 -2.20
N SER A 195 10.98 9.95 -1.30
CA SER A 195 11.14 11.36 -0.92
C SER A 195 9.85 12.03 -0.42
N ILE A 196 8.96 11.24 0.19
CA ILE A 196 7.72 11.74 0.79
C ILE A 196 8.02 12.29 2.19
N ARG A 197 7.68 13.57 2.41
CA ARG A 197 7.86 14.23 3.71
C ARG A 197 7.00 13.56 4.79
N TYR A 198 7.60 13.26 5.93
CA TYR A 198 6.93 12.89 7.17
C TYR A 198 7.07 14.08 8.11
N GLU A 199 5.97 14.80 8.32
CA GLU A 199 5.88 15.88 9.30
C GLU A 199 4.81 15.50 10.31
N ASN A 200 5.20 15.35 11.58
CA ASN A 200 4.27 14.97 12.64
C ASN A 200 4.78 15.41 14.02
N THR A 201 3.92 16.01 14.83
CA THR A 201 4.22 16.34 16.23
C THR A 201 3.40 15.42 17.11
N VAL A 202 4.07 14.61 17.92
CA VAL A 202 3.43 13.61 18.76
C VAL A 202 3.82 13.79 20.22
N GLU A 203 2.82 13.64 21.09
CA GLU A 203 3.06 13.48 22.51
C GLU A 203 3.61 12.08 22.77
N VAL A 204 4.68 12.01 23.57
CA VAL A 204 5.35 10.75 23.92
C VAL A 204 5.45 10.59 25.42
N GLU A 205 5.75 9.36 25.84
CA GLU A 205 6.06 9.07 27.23
C GLU A 205 7.25 9.91 27.72
N LYS A 206 7.19 10.37 28.97
CA LYS A 206 8.21 11.25 29.56
C LYS A 206 9.64 10.68 29.41
N LYS A 207 9.80 9.37 29.64
CA LYS A 207 11.09 8.67 29.51
C LYS A 207 11.59 8.62 28.08
N VAL A 208 10.70 8.48 27.11
CA VAL A 208 11.05 8.54 25.68
C VAL A 208 11.54 9.96 25.33
N PHE A 209 10.84 10.99 25.79
CA PHE A 209 11.27 12.38 25.58
C PHE A 209 12.65 12.66 26.18
N GLU A 210 12.87 12.27 27.45
CA GLU A 210 14.16 12.40 28.15
C GLU A 210 15.28 11.69 27.38
N ASN A 211 15.04 10.45 26.94
CA ASN A 211 16.00 9.68 26.15
C ASN A 211 16.32 10.36 24.81
N VAL A 212 15.31 10.81 24.06
CA VAL A 212 15.53 11.46 22.76
C VAL A 212 16.29 12.77 22.92
N ALA A 213 15.95 13.59 23.92
CA ALA A 213 16.69 14.81 24.24
C ALA A 213 18.17 14.51 24.54
N LEU A 214 18.43 13.44 25.29
CA LEU A 214 19.79 12.96 25.57
C LEU A 214 20.49 12.43 24.30
N PHE A 215 19.79 11.70 23.44
CA PHE A 215 20.33 11.12 22.20
C PHE A 215 20.69 12.18 21.18
N LYS A 216 19.92 13.29 21.15
CA LYS A 216 20.21 14.46 20.33
C LYS A 216 21.42 15.27 20.83
N ARG A 217 21.64 15.31 22.15
CA ARG A 217 22.68 16.15 22.74
C ARG A 217 24.06 15.54 22.60
N GLU A 218 24.19 14.23 22.84
CA GLU A 218 25.49 13.57 22.97
C GLU A 218 25.52 12.14 22.43
N THR A 219 26.70 11.71 22.00
CA THR A 219 27.04 10.32 21.64
C THR A 219 27.12 9.44 22.89
N GLU A 220 27.21 8.13 22.73
CA GLU A 220 27.46 7.16 23.79
C GLU A 220 28.74 7.49 24.57
N SER A 221 29.76 8.03 23.88
CA SER A 221 31.01 8.48 24.49
C SER A 221 30.94 9.84 25.21
N GLY A 222 29.76 10.49 25.24
CA GLY A 222 29.55 11.80 25.87
C GLY A 222 29.99 13.00 25.03
N LYS A 223 30.42 12.80 23.78
CA LYS A 223 30.73 13.90 22.85
C LYS A 223 29.45 14.56 22.34
N PRO A 224 29.39 15.90 22.18
CA PRO A 224 28.24 16.58 21.59
C PRO A 224 27.94 16.10 20.17
N LYS A 225 26.66 15.97 19.81
CA LYS A 225 26.23 15.71 18.42
C LYS A 225 25.97 17.01 17.66
N LYS A 226 26.12 16.95 16.34
CA LYS A 226 25.83 18.03 15.38
C LYS A 226 24.78 17.58 14.36
N GLU A 227 24.32 18.52 13.56
CA GLU A 227 23.50 18.22 12.37
C GLU A 227 24.27 17.26 11.44
N GLY A 228 23.54 16.31 10.87
CA GLY A 228 24.07 15.21 10.06
C GLY A 228 24.38 13.94 10.86
N ASP A 229 24.60 14.03 12.19
CA ASP A 229 24.86 12.85 13.01
C ASP A 229 23.58 12.03 13.20
N GLN A 230 23.71 10.70 13.25
CA GLN A 230 22.58 9.80 13.52
C GLN A 230 22.03 10.03 14.93
N LEU A 231 20.71 10.03 15.09
CA LEU A 231 20.04 10.07 16.39
C LEU A 231 20.34 8.78 17.18
N PHE A 232 20.18 7.64 16.52
CA PHE A 232 20.50 6.31 17.02
C PHE A 232 21.81 5.84 16.36
N GLU A 233 22.86 5.66 17.16
CA GLU A 233 24.22 5.38 16.65
C GLU A 233 24.77 4.03 17.13
N CYS A 234 24.11 3.41 18.12
CA CYS A 234 24.60 2.20 18.77
C CYS A 234 24.02 0.92 18.15
N PHE A 235 23.19 1.02 17.11
CA PHE A 235 22.56 -0.13 16.45
C PHE A 235 22.07 0.21 15.05
N ASP A 236 21.87 -0.81 14.21
CA ASP A 236 21.26 -0.68 12.89
C ASP A 236 19.96 -1.49 12.71
N ALA A 237 19.39 -1.46 11.50
CA ALA A 237 18.17 -2.23 11.22
C ALA A 237 18.37 -3.76 11.30
N GLN A 238 19.58 -4.28 11.08
CA GLN A 238 19.87 -5.71 11.21
C GLN A 238 19.89 -6.12 12.68
N ASP A 239 20.54 -5.34 13.55
CA ASP A 239 20.55 -5.56 15.00
C ASP A 239 19.13 -5.60 15.56
N LEU A 240 18.31 -4.62 15.17
CA LEU A 240 16.92 -4.55 15.60
C LEU A 240 16.11 -5.76 15.13
N ASN A 241 16.31 -6.23 13.89
CA ASN A 241 15.63 -7.43 13.39
C ASN A 241 16.11 -8.70 14.10
N THR A 242 17.39 -8.78 14.49
CA THR A 242 17.92 -9.89 15.29
C THR A 242 17.23 -9.93 16.65
N ARG A 243 17.17 -8.80 17.35
CA ARG A 243 16.44 -8.69 18.63
C ARG A 243 14.97 -9.08 18.51
N LEU A 244 14.30 -8.70 17.41
CA LEU A 244 12.89 -9.04 17.19
C LEU A 244 12.66 -10.54 16.98
N LYS A 245 13.59 -11.25 16.31
CA LYS A 245 13.48 -12.71 16.12
C LYS A 245 13.51 -13.46 17.45
N ASP A 246 14.27 -12.98 18.43
CA ASP A 246 14.32 -13.57 19.77
C ASP A 246 12.97 -13.44 20.51
N LEU A 247 12.20 -12.39 20.21
CA LEU A 247 10.89 -12.14 20.82
C LEU A 247 9.75 -12.94 20.15
N MET A 248 9.89 -13.22 18.86
CA MET A 248 8.95 -14.03 18.08
C MET A 248 9.63 -14.52 16.79
N ASP A 249 9.58 -15.83 16.54
CA ASP A 249 10.14 -16.41 15.33
C ASP A 249 9.55 -15.78 14.05
N GLY A 250 10.44 -15.42 13.12
CA GLY A 250 10.10 -14.75 11.87
C GLY A 250 9.63 -13.29 12.02
N LEU A 251 9.71 -12.68 13.21
CA LEU A 251 9.39 -11.26 13.40
C LEU A 251 10.44 -10.35 12.79
N SER A 252 9.99 -9.26 12.20
CA SER A 252 10.83 -8.17 11.70
C SER A 252 10.12 -6.84 11.83
N VAL A 253 10.87 -5.75 11.71
CA VAL A 253 10.35 -4.37 11.72
C VAL A 253 9.21 -4.14 10.72
N LYS A 254 9.22 -4.86 9.59
CA LYS A 254 8.19 -4.74 8.54
C LYS A 254 6.83 -5.26 9.00
N VAL A 255 6.80 -6.23 9.91
CA VAL A 255 5.57 -6.85 10.42
C VAL A 255 4.74 -5.86 11.22
N PHE A 256 5.37 -4.95 11.97
CA PHE A 256 4.67 -3.92 12.77
C PHE A 256 3.77 -3.04 11.91
N ARG A 257 4.23 -2.59 10.73
CA ARG A 257 3.40 -1.76 9.84
C ARG A 257 2.18 -2.52 9.33
N THR A 258 2.33 -3.80 8.97
CA THR A 258 1.20 -4.65 8.55
C THR A 258 0.24 -4.91 9.71
N TYR A 259 0.76 -5.22 10.90
CA TYR A 259 -0.03 -5.41 12.11
C TYR A 259 -0.83 -4.17 12.47
N ASN A 260 -0.16 -3.02 12.62
CA ASN A 260 -0.80 -1.74 12.98
C ASN A 260 -1.84 -1.31 11.95
N ALA A 261 -1.54 -1.42 10.66
CA ALA A 261 -2.51 -1.11 9.61
C ALA A 261 -3.75 -2.02 9.68
N SER A 262 -3.54 -3.34 9.80
CA SER A 262 -4.64 -4.32 9.81
C SER A 262 -5.49 -4.21 11.08
N ILE A 263 -4.87 -4.15 12.27
CA ILE A 263 -5.61 -4.05 13.54
C ILE A 263 -6.38 -2.73 13.65
N THR A 264 -5.84 -1.64 13.09
CA THR A 264 -6.53 -0.34 13.07
C THR A 264 -7.78 -0.41 12.20
N LEU A 265 -7.67 -0.98 10.99
CA LEU A 265 -8.85 -1.17 10.13
C LEU A 265 -9.89 -2.09 10.79
N ASP A 266 -9.45 -3.22 11.35
CA ASP A 266 -10.32 -4.18 12.04
C ASP A 266 -11.07 -3.56 13.22
N THR A 267 -10.39 -2.68 13.97
CA THR A 267 -10.99 -1.95 15.11
C THR A 267 -11.99 -0.90 14.63
N LEU A 268 -11.65 -0.12 13.60
CA LEU A 268 -12.52 0.92 13.04
C LEU A 268 -13.78 0.33 12.37
N LEU A 269 -13.71 -0.91 11.91
CA LEU A 269 -14.79 -1.63 11.24
C LEU A 269 -15.39 -2.77 12.10
N ALA A 270 -15.16 -2.72 13.41
CA ALA A 270 -15.60 -3.74 14.35
C ALA A 270 -17.12 -3.80 14.47
N GLU A 271 -17.75 -2.63 14.58
CA GLU A 271 -19.19 -2.50 14.72
C GLU A 271 -19.90 -2.50 13.35
N PRO A 272 -21.16 -2.97 13.30
CA PRO A 272 -21.99 -2.81 12.11
C PRO A 272 -22.13 -1.34 11.72
N SER A 273 -22.12 -1.08 10.41
CA SER A 273 -22.29 0.27 9.87
C SER A 273 -23.70 0.79 10.22
N PRO A 274 -23.83 2.03 10.73
CA PRO A 274 -25.13 2.67 10.91
C PRO A 274 -25.76 3.12 9.58
N GLU A 275 -25.03 3.05 8.48
CA GLU A 275 -25.49 3.47 7.16
C GLU A 275 -26.39 2.40 6.53
N GLU A 276 -27.51 2.83 5.96
CA GLU A 276 -28.45 1.93 5.28
C GLU A 276 -28.08 1.70 3.80
N THR A 277 -27.35 2.65 3.20
CA THR A 277 -27.02 2.61 1.78
C THR A 277 -25.64 1.99 1.53
N VAL A 278 -25.50 1.29 0.40
CA VAL A 278 -24.21 0.76 -0.05
C VAL A 278 -23.18 1.87 -0.23
N GLU A 279 -23.60 3.05 -0.73
CA GLU A 279 -22.74 4.22 -0.87
C GLU A 279 -22.25 4.77 0.47
N GLY A 280 -23.13 4.86 1.47
CA GLY A 280 -22.80 5.30 2.83
C GLY A 280 -21.84 4.33 3.53
N ARG A 281 -22.12 3.02 3.47
CA ARG A 281 -21.23 1.97 4.00
C ARG A 281 -19.85 2.02 3.34
N LYS A 282 -19.79 2.17 2.01
CA LYS A 282 -18.51 2.34 1.29
C LYS A 282 -17.77 3.60 1.73
N ALA A 283 -18.47 4.71 1.94
CA ALA A 283 -17.88 5.95 2.44
C ALA A 283 -17.23 5.73 3.81
N GLU A 284 -17.89 5.01 4.70
CA GLU A 284 -17.36 4.64 6.02
C GLU A 284 -16.10 3.79 5.91
N TYR A 285 -16.11 2.76 5.06
CA TYR A 285 -14.91 1.97 4.79
C TYR A 285 -13.74 2.85 4.28
N ASP A 286 -14.01 3.76 3.34
CA ASP A 286 -12.96 4.63 2.79
C ASP A 286 -12.41 5.61 3.84
N ARG A 287 -13.25 6.08 4.79
CA ARG A 287 -12.81 6.84 5.97
C ARG A 287 -11.93 5.99 6.89
N ALA A 288 -12.33 4.76 7.19
CA ALA A 288 -11.52 3.86 8.02
C ALA A 288 -10.15 3.57 7.37
N ASN A 289 -10.12 3.33 6.05
CA ASN A 289 -8.86 3.15 5.32
C ASN A 289 -8.04 4.45 5.22
N LYS A 290 -8.68 5.63 5.25
CA LYS A 290 -7.98 6.92 5.32
C LYS A 290 -7.18 7.05 6.61
N GLU A 291 -7.75 6.67 7.75
CA GLU A 291 -7.04 6.67 9.04
C GLU A 291 -5.81 5.76 8.99
N VAL A 292 -5.93 4.57 8.41
CA VAL A 292 -4.79 3.65 8.22
C VAL A 292 -3.73 4.26 7.29
N ALA A 293 -4.16 4.92 6.23
CA ALA A 293 -3.25 5.55 5.29
C ALA A 293 -2.52 6.75 5.92
N ILE A 294 -3.18 7.52 6.79
CA ILE A 294 -2.56 8.59 7.59
C ILE A 294 -1.52 7.99 8.55
N LEU A 295 -1.88 6.94 9.30
CA LEU A 295 -0.96 6.22 10.18
C LEU A 295 0.31 5.75 9.44
N CYS A 296 0.14 5.26 8.21
CA CYS A 296 1.25 4.78 7.39
C CYS A 296 1.98 5.87 6.59
N ASN A 297 1.59 7.15 6.73
CA ASN A 297 2.03 8.28 5.93
C ASN A 297 1.95 8.05 4.40
N HIS A 298 0.85 7.47 3.92
CA HIS A 298 0.59 7.26 2.50
C HIS A 298 -0.02 8.53 1.87
N GLN A 299 0.84 9.51 1.63
CA GLN A 299 0.44 10.77 1.01
C GLN A 299 0.51 10.71 -0.52
N ARG A 300 -0.29 11.55 -1.18
CA ARG A 300 -0.16 11.88 -2.61
C ARG A 300 -0.44 13.35 -2.83
N SER A 301 0.11 13.89 -3.92
CA SER A 301 -0.29 15.21 -4.40
C SER A 301 -1.74 15.18 -4.90
N VAL A 302 -2.41 16.33 -4.83
CA VAL A 302 -3.75 16.49 -5.38
C VAL A 302 -3.70 16.18 -6.88
N PRO A 303 -4.54 15.27 -7.41
CA PRO A 303 -4.56 14.95 -8.83
C PRO A 303 -4.83 16.19 -9.69
N LYS A 304 -4.13 16.33 -10.82
CA LYS A 304 -4.27 17.50 -11.74
C LYS A 304 -5.71 17.77 -12.19
N GLY A 305 -6.54 16.72 -12.32
CA GLY A 305 -7.94 16.83 -12.71
C GLY A 305 -8.94 16.92 -11.55
N HIS A 306 -8.48 17.03 -10.31
CA HIS A 306 -9.36 17.01 -9.13
C HIS A 306 -10.34 18.19 -9.14
N GLN A 307 -9.85 19.40 -9.39
CA GLN A 307 -10.65 20.62 -9.40
C GLN A 307 -11.82 20.54 -10.39
N GLY A 308 -11.54 20.23 -11.66
CA GLY A 308 -12.59 20.10 -12.67
C GLY A 308 -13.55 18.93 -12.43
N GLN A 309 -13.13 17.90 -11.68
CA GLN A 309 -14.04 16.84 -11.25
C GLN A 309 -14.95 17.28 -10.09
N MET A 310 -14.47 18.15 -9.20
CA MET A 310 -15.26 18.73 -8.11
C MET A 310 -16.28 19.72 -8.65
N GLU A 311 -15.90 20.58 -9.60
CA GLU A 311 -16.81 21.52 -10.28
C GLU A 311 -17.99 20.78 -10.93
N LYS A 312 -17.73 19.72 -11.70
CA LYS A 312 -18.80 18.89 -12.30
C LYS A 312 -19.73 18.25 -11.27
N LEU A 313 -19.21 17.87 -10.09
CA LEU A 313 -20.04 17.33 -9.02
C LEU A 313 -20.90 18.43 -8.38
N GLN A 314 -20.36 19.63 -8.20
CA GLN A 314 -21.07 20.80 -7.68
C GLN A 314 -22.17 21.26 -8.65
N GLU A 315 -21.89 21.34 -9.95
CA GLU A 315 -22.90 21.64 -10.99
C GLU A 315 -24.05 20.62 -10.97
N LYS A 316 -23.72 19.33 -10.85
CA LYS A 316 -24.72 18.26 -10.73
C LYS A 316 -25.56 18.39 -9.46
N LEU A 317 -24.95 18.76 -8.33
CA LEU A 317 -25.67 18.99 -7.08
C LEU A 317 -26.62 20.19 -7.19
N ALA A 318 -26.17 21.29 -7.79
CA ALA A 318 -27.01 22.47 -8.03
C ALA A 318 -28.22 22.13 -8.91
N ALA A 319 -28.02 21.39 -10.01
CA ALA A 319 -29.11 20.96 -10.88
C ALA A 319 -30.12 20.04 -10.15
N ILE A 320 -29.65 19.11 -9.31
CA ILE A 320 -30.54 18.25 -8.52
C ILE A 320 -31.32 19.09 -7.48
N GLN A 321 -30.68 20.07 -6.85
CA GLN A 321 -31.35 20.96 -5.90
C GLN A 321 -32.44 21.79 -6.56
N GLU A 322 -32.20 22.33 -7.76
CA GLU A 322 -33.21 23.05 -8.52
C GLU A 322 -34.44 22.16 -8.84
N GLU A 323 -34.21 20.91 -9.25
CA GLU A 323 -35.30 19.95 -9.48
C GLU A 323 -36.07 19.61 -8.20
N ILE A 324 -35.39 19.52 -7.05
CA ILE A 324 -36.01 19.32 -5.74
C ILE A 324 -36.92 20.51 -5.40
N ASP A 325 -36.43 21.73 -5.56
CA ASP A 325 -37.19 22.96 -5.28
C ASP A 325 -38.43 23.08 -6.16
N GLU A 326 -38.35 22.68 -7.43
CA GLU A 326 -39.50 22.62 -8.32
C GLU A 326 -40.52 21.56 -7.88
N LEU A 327 -40.06 20.35 -7.53
CA LEU A 327 -40.93 19.27 -7.06
C LEU A 327 -41.61 19.60 -5.72
N GLU A 328 -40.95 20.33 -4.83
CA GLU A 328 -41.55 20.82 -3.58
C GLU A 328 -42.70 21.81 -3.83
N LYS A 329 -42.50 22.74 -4.78
CA LYS A 329 -43.56 23.66 -5.23
C LYS A 329 -44.72 22.90 -5.87
N GLU A 330 -44.45 21.92 -6.73
CA GLU A 330 -45.48 21.07 -7.33
C GLU A 330 -46.25 20.26 -6.28
N LEU A 331 -45.56 19.72 -5.27
CA LEU A 331 -46.18 18.94 -4.19
C LEU A 331 -47.14 19.81 -3.39
N LYS A 332 -46.77 21.08 -3.12
CA LYS A 332 -47.64 22.05 -2.43
C LYS A 332 -48.91 22.36 -3.24
N LEU A 333 -48.79 22.53 -4.55
CA LEU A 333 -49.95 22.75 -5.45
C LEU A 333 -50.84 21.51 -5.53
N ALA A 334 -50.25 20.32 -5.69
CA ALA A 334 -50.96 19.05 -5.76
C ALA A 334 -51.77 18.76 -4.47
N LYS A 335 -51.18 19.03 -3.29
CA LYS A 335 -51.88 18.92 -2.00
C LYS A 335 -53.05 19.89 -1.86
N ALA A 336 -52.97 21.05 -2.52
CA ALA A 336 -54.03 22.06 -2.55
C ALA A 336 -55.07 21.84 -3.67
N GLY A 337 -54.96 20.75 -4.46
CA GLY A 337 -55.84 20.48 -5.60
C GLY A 337 -55.71 21.48 -6.76
N LYS A 338 -54.62 22.27 -6.78
CA LYS A 338 -54.39 23.29 -7.81
C LYS A 338 -53.62 22.69 -9.00
N PRO A 339 -53.92 23.13 -10.23
CA PRO A 339 -53.17 22.72 -11.42
C PRO A 339 -51.71 23.22 -11.35
N GLY A 340 -50.77 22.40 -11.83
CA GLY A 340 -49.36 22.80 -11.97
C GLY A 340 -49.13 23.71 -13.18
N LYS A 341 -47.85 23.99 -13.50
CA LYS A 341 -47.46 24.78 -14.70
C LYS A 341 -48.06 24.21 -16.00
N ASP A 342 -48.30 22.90 -16.04
CA ASP A 342 -48.81 22.17 -17.21
C ASP A 342 -50.35 22.18 -17.31
N GLY A 343 -51.05 22.91 -16.44
CA GLY A 343 -52.52 22.97 -16.38
C GLY A 343 -53.20 21.71 -15.83
N LYS A 344 -52.46 20.63 -15.56
CA LYS A 344 -52.98 19.37 -15.01
C LYS A 344 -52.82 19.31 -13.49
N VAL A 345 -53.84 18.76 -12.81
CA VAL A 345 -53.74 18.39 -11.38
C VAL A 345 -52.97 17.08 -11.29
N LYS A 346 -51.78 17.12 -10.70
CA LYS A 346 -50.93 15.95 -10.46
C LYS A 346 -51.33 15.29 -9.14
N SER A 347 -51.21 13.97 -9.04
CA SER A 347 -51.39 13.26 -7.76
C SER A 347 -50.26 13.61 -6.79
N ALA A 348 -50.61 14.05 -5.58
CA ALA A 348 -49.66 14.42 -4.54
C ALA A 348 -48.73 13.25 -4.17
N ASP A 349 -49.21 12.01 -4.19
CA ASP A 349 -48.40 10.83 -3.91
C ASP A 349 -47.35 10.57 -5.00
N SER A 350 -47.71 10.80 -6.27
CA SER A 350 -46.77 10.65 -7.39
C SER A 350 -45.66 11.69 -7.34
N VAL A 351 -45.98 12.94 -7.01
CA VAL A 351 -44.98 14.01 -6.87
C VAL A 351 -44.09 13.75 -5.64
N ARG A 352 -44.66 13.30 -4.51
CA ARG A 352 -43.89 12.92 -3.33
C ARG A 352 -42.88 11.82 -3.64
N ALA A 353 -43.29 10.75 -4.32
CA ALA A 353 -42.40 9.67 -4.70
C ALA A 353 -41.24 10.12 -5.63
N LYS A 354 -41.47 11.11 -6.51
CA LYS A 354 -40.41 11.70 -7.33
C LYS A 354 -39.45 12.55 -6.50
N LEU A 355 -39.98 13.36 -5.58
CA LEU A 355 -39.19 14.19 -4.67
C LEU A 355 -38.26 13.32 -3.80
N ASP A 356 -38.79 12.24 -3.22
CA ASP A 356 -38.01 11.34 -2.37
C ASP A 356 -36.85 10.69 -3.15
N ARG A 357 -37.09 10.25 -4.39
CA ARG A 357 -36.04 9.73 -5.28
C ARG A 357 -34.95 10.78 -5.58
N LYS A 358 -35.34 12.04 -5.77
CA LYS A 358 -34.38 13.13 -6.04
C LYS A 358 -33.56 13.48 -4.81
N ARG A 359 -34.17 13.50 -3.62
CA ARG A 359 -33.47 13.67 -2.35
C ARG A 359 -32.46 12.55 -2.09
N GLU A 360 -32.83 11.29 -2.38
CA GLU A 360 -31.89 10.16 -2.29
C GLU A 360 -30.71 10.31 -3.28
N GLN A 361 -31.00 10.72 -4.53
CA GLN A 361 -29.98 10.99 -5.54
C GLN A 361 -29.03 12.12 -5.12
N MET A 362 -29.56 13.17 -4.49
CA MET A 362 -28.78 14.29 -3.95
C MET A 362 -27.84 13.79 -2.86
N SER A 363 -28.39 13.12 -1.83
CA SER A 363 -27.61 12.57 -0.72
C SER A 363 -26.45 11.67 -1.20
N LYS A 364 -26.70 10.77 -2.17
CA LYS A 364 -25.64 9.94 -2.78
C LYS A 364 -24.54 10.77 -3.45
N THR A 365 -24.91 11.84 -4.15
CA THR A 365 -23.96 12.70 -4.85
C THR A 365 -23.15 13.56 -3.87
N GLU A 366 -23.78 14.02 -2.78
CA GLU A 366 -23.11 14.77 -1.70
C GLU A 366 -22.05 13.91 -1.00
N ILE A 367 -22.39 12.66 -0.65
CA ILE A 367 -21.45 11.70 -0.05
C ILE A 367 -20.26 11.47 -0.99
N GLN A 368 -20.50 11.32 -2.28
CA GLN A 368 -19.44 11.16 -3.28
C GLN A 368 -18.53 12.39 -3.38
N ALA A 369 -19.10 13.59 -3.40
CA ALA A 369 -18.35 14.84 -3.46
C ALA A 369 -17.49 15.02 -2.20
N LYS A 370 -18.09 14.84 -1.01
CA LYS A 370 -17.40 14.94 0.26
C LYS A 370 -16.25 13.94 0.37
N ASN A 371 -16.50 12.66 0.12
CA ASN A 371 -15.45 11.64 0.17
C ASN A 371 -14.31 11.94 -0.81
N LYS A 372 -14.64 12.41 -2.02
CA LYS A 372 -13.62 12.70 -3.02
C LYS A 372 -12.71 13.84 -2.58
N GLU A 373 -13.29 14.88 -2.00
CA GLU A 373 -12.56 16.00 -1.43
C GLU A 373 -11.70 15.58 -0.22
N ASP A 374 -12.29 14.81 0.69
CA ASP A 374 -11.63 14.33 1.92
C ASP A 374 -10.44 13.42 1.62
N LEU A 375 -10.42 12.75 0.47
CA LEU A 375 -9.41 11.76 0.07
C LEU A 375 -8.40 12.30 -0.96
N LYS A 376 -8.44 13.59 -1.29
CA LYS A 376 -7.63 14.15 -2.38
C LYS A 376 -6.11 14.00 -2.16
N THR A 377 -5.65 14.10 -0.91
CA THR A 377 -4.23 14.05 -0.51
C THR A 377 -3.74 12.67 -0.03
N VAL A 378 -4.62 11.65 0.00
CA VAL A 378 -4.31 10.35 0.60
C VAL A 378 -4.34 9.21 -0.43
N ALA A 379 -3.34 8.34 -0.39
CA ALA A 379 -3.20 7.20 -1.30
C ALA A 379 -3.77 5.90 -0.71
N LEU A 380 -5.10 5.75 -0.72
CA LEU A 380 -5.82 4.58 -0.16
C LEU A 380 -5.47 3.23 -0.80
N GLY A 381 -4.97 3.22 -2.05
CA GLY A 381 -4.59 1.99 -2.75
C GLY A 381 -3.38 1.32 -2.11
N THR A 382 -2.41 2.09 -1.64
CA THR A 382 -1.15 1.57 -1.10
C THR A 382 -1.37 0.75 0.17
N SER A 383 -2.22 1.22 1.09
CA SER A 383 -2.63 0.48 2.29
C SER A 383 -3.41 -0.79 1.92
N LYS A 384 -4.42 -0.64 1.05
CA LYS A 384 -5.31 -1.74 0.63
C LYS A 384 -4.59 -2.90 -0.06
N ILE A 385 -3.56 -2.62 -0.86
CA ILE A 385 -2.88 -3.67 -1.63
C ILE A 385 -1.90 -4.48 -0.77
N ASN A 386 -1.21 -3.84 0.18
CA ASN A 386 0.01 -4.42 0.79
C ASN A 386 0.00 -4.54 2.31
N TYR A 387 -0.80 -3.73 3.02
CA TYR A 387 -0.71 -3.60 4.48
C TYR A 387 -1.97 -4.03 5.22
N LEU A 388 -3.12 -4.03 4.55
CA LEU A 388 -4.40 -4.47 5.10
C LEU A 388 -4.64 -5.95 4.79
N ASP A 389 -4.95 -6.74 5.81
CA ASP A 389 -5.41 -8.12 5.60
C ASP A 389 -6.74 -8.10 4.84
N PRO A 390 -6.82 -8.65 3.61
CA PRO A 390 -8.02 -8.60 2.80
C PRO A 390 -9.22 -9.27 3.47
N ARG A 391 -9.01 -10.24 4.37
CA ARG A 391 -10.08 -10.94 5.09
C ARG A 391 -10.90 -10.00 5.98
N ILE A 392 -10.29 -8.96 6.56
CA ILE A 392 -11.01 -7.93 7.32
C ILE A 392 -12.05 -7.26 6.42
N THR A 393 -11.64 -6.90 5.20
CA THR A 393 -12.51 -6.22 4.23
C THR A 393 -13.60 -7.14 3.73
N VAL A 394 -13.26 -8.40 3.43
CA VAL A 394 -14.23 -9.41 2.98
C VAL A 394 -15.28 -9.67 4.07
N ALA A 395 -14.86 -9.89 5.31
CA ALA A 395 -15.76 -10.10 6.44
C ALA A 395 -16.68 -8.88 6.66
N TRP A 396 -16.13 -7.67 6.62
CA TRP A 396 -16.93 -6.43 6.72
C TRP A 396 -17.93 -6.30 5.56
N CYS A 397 -17.54 -6.62 4.32
CA CYS A 397 -18.44 -6.60 3.18
C CYS A 397 -19.62 -7.57 3.36
N LYS A 398 -19.34 -8.79 3.87
CA LYS A 398 -20.37 -9.79 4.16
C LYS A 398 -21.31 -9.32 5.28
N ARG A 399 -20.78 -8.79 6.40
CA ARG A 399 -21.59 -8.27 7.52
C ARG A 399 -22.52 -7.13 7.14
N ASN A 400 -22.07 -6.27 6.22
CA ASN A 400 -22.78 -5.05 5.84
C ASN A 400 -23.41 -5.13 4.45
N GLU A 401 -23.53 -6.33 3.86
CA GLU A 401 -24.15 -6.55 2.54
C GLU A 401 -23.61 -5.61 1.44
N VAL A 402 -22.31 -5.30 1.48
CA VAL A 402 -21.65 -4.46 0.48
C VAL A 402 -21.03 -5.36 -0.59
N PRO A 403 -21.38 -5.18 -1.89
CA PRO A 403 -20.74 -5.92 -2.96
C PRO A 403 -19.23 -5.66 -2.98
N MET A 404 -18.42 -6.72 -3.02
CA MET A 404 -16.96 -6.61 -2.91
C MET A 404 -16.34 -5.79 -4.04
N GLU A 405 -16.97 -5.77 -5.22
CA GLU A 405 -16.58 -4.97 -6.39
C GLU A 405 -16.66 -3.46 -6.14
N LYS A 406 -17.42 -3.03 -5.11
CA LYS A 406 -17.46 -1.62 -4.68
C LYS A 406 -16.21 -1.22 -3.90
N VAL A 407 -15.53 -2.19 -3.27
CA VAL A 407 -14.36 -1.93 -2.41
C VAL A 407 -13.05 -2.37 -3.11
N PHE A 408 -13.06 -3.50 -3.79
CA PHE A 408 -11.94 -4.04 -4.56
C PHE A 408 -12.21 -3.93 -6.05
N ASN A 409 -11.21 -3.44 -6.79
CA ASN A 409 -11.26 -3.52 -8.25
C ASN A 409 -10.98 -4.96 -8.73
N LYS A 410 -11.18 -5.24 -10.03
CA LYS A 410 -10.98 -6.58 -10.62
C LYS A 410 -9.62 -7.19 -10.30
N SER A 411 -8.54 -6.40 -10.39
CA SER A 411 -7.18 -6.87 -10.11
C SER A 411 -7.01 -7.30 -8.65
N LEU A 412 -7.58 -6.53 -7.71
CA LEU A 412 -7.54 -6.86 -6.29
C LEU A 412 -8.40 -8.08 -5.95
N LEU A 413 -9.57 -8.21 -6.58
CA LEU A 413 -10.41 -9.41 -6.42
C LEU A 413 -9.65 -10.67 -6.85
N THR A 414 -8.94 -10.61 -7.99
CA THR A 414 -8.12 -11.73 -8.46
C THR A 414 -6.90 -11.99 -7.58
N LYS A 415 -6.24 -10.95 -7.04
CA LYS A 415 -5.11 -11.09 -6.11
C LYS A 415 -5.53 -11.76 -4.79
N PHE A 416 -6.68 -11.35 -4.24
CA PHE A 416 -7.14 -11.74 -2.92
C PHE A 416 -8.14 -12.88 -2.94
N LEU A 417 -8.17 -13.69 -4.00
CA LEU A 417 -9.09 -14.81 -4.13
C LEU A 417 -9.04 -15.76 -2.91
N TRP A 418 -7.85 -15.97 -2.34
CA TRP A 418 -7.62 -16.78 -1.14
C TRP A 418 -8.35 -16.27 0.11
N ALA A 419 -8.77 -15.01 0.15
CA ALA A 419 -9.42 -14.39 1.30
C ALA A 419 -10.96 -14.36 1.19
N MET A 420 -11.54 -14.72 0.04
CA MET A 420 -12.96 -14.50 -0.27
C MET A 420 -13.90 -15.41 0.54
N ASP A 421 -13.41 -16.58 0.95
CA ASP A 421 -14.20 -17.58 1.68
C ASP A 421 -14.27 -17.34 3.19
N VAL A 422 -13.68 -16.25 3.69
CA VAL A 422 -13.65 -15.97 5.14
C VAL A 422 -15.05 -15.69 5.71
N GLU A 423 -15.33 -16.16 6.91
CA GLU A 423 -16.61 -15.94 7.59
C GLU A 423 -16.86 -14.46 7.94
N PRO A 424 -18.13 -14.01 8.00
CA PRO A 424 -18.46 -12.62 8.33
C PRO A 424 -18.00 -12.19 9.73
N ASP A 425 -17.83 -13.11 10.67
CA ASP A 425 -17.39 -12.83 12.05
C ASP A 425 -15.86 -12.72 12.19
N PHE A 426 -15.10 -12.90 11.10
CA PHE A 426 -13.65 -12.83 11.16
C PHE A 426 -13.16 -11.49 11.70
N ARG A 427 -12.20 -11.61 12.64
CA ARG A 427 -11.43 -10.53 13.24
C ARG A 427 -9.95 -10.85 13.14
N PHE A 428 -9.17 -9.84 12.77
CA PHE A 428 -7.70 -9.91 12.68
C PHE A 428 -7.08 -10.03 14.07
#